data_AF-E3LVK0-F1
#
_entry.id   AF-E3LVK0-F1
#
_cell.length_a   1.000
_cell.length_b   1.000
_cell.length_c   1.000
_cell.angle_alpha   90.00
_cell.angle_beta   90.00
_cell.angle_gamma   90.00
#
_symmetry.space_group_name_H-M   'P 1'
#
loop_
_entity.id
_entity.type
_entity.pdbx_description
1 polymer ?
#
loop_
_entity_poly.entity_id
_entity_poly.type
_entity_poly.pdbx_seq_one_letter_code
_entity_poly.pdbx_strand_id
1 'polypeptide(L)'
;MEERRRFPEAFIAMTCVLLAIPLYLLIVGIIKLDSCSADSRIPIWMICTSAIMIIERMMESMNQAMDLKFVNNNPRPEITERRKLKEWENERYKNRSTMLFAMISLSRVAIFVTTIVGSAFVFSAYSNRSQCDGLLYWSAFVFCIVSLVIFLLGGVVIGGMFCIMLIVGKRNNKVVRSERR
;
A
#
# COMPACT_ATOMS: atom_id res chain seq x y z
N MET A 1 -2.57 -10.69 -28.14
CA MET A 1 -1.92 -11.61 -27.16
C MET A 1 -0.63 -11.04 -26.56
N GLU A 2 0.05 -10.08 -27.22
CA GLU A 2 1.30 -9.47 -26.73
C GLU A 2 1.11 -8.49 -25.55
N GLU A 3 0.03 -7.72 -25.56
CA GLU A 3 -0.29 -6.75 -24.50
C GLU A 3 -0.58 -7.42 -23.14
N ARG A 4 -1.10 -8.66 -23.16
CA ARG A 4 -1.35 -9.46 -21.96
C ARG A 4 -0.08 -10.00 -21.29
N ARG A 5 1.04 -10.12 -22.05
CA ARG A 5 2.34 -10.60 -21.54
C ARG A 5 3.21 -9.50 -20.93
N ARG A 6 3.02 -8.23 -21.33
CA ARG A 6 3.79 -7.09 -20.81
C ARG A 6 3.37 -6.64 -19.40
N PHE A 7 2.11 -6.87 -19.04
CA PHE A 7 1.55 -6.54 -17.73
C PHE A 7 2.21 -7.30 -16.55
N PRO A 8 2.43 -8.63 -16.61
CA PRO A 8 3.10 -9.35 -15.52
C PRO A 8 4.57 -8.97 -15.35
N GLU A 9 5.32 -8.72 -16.43
CA GLU A 9 6.74 -8.35 -16.35
C GLU A 9 6.95 -6.99 -15.67
N ALA A 10 6.17 -5.97 -16.06
CA ALA A 10 6.23 -4.65 -15.44
C ALA A 10 5.81 -4.69 -13.96
N PHE A 11 4.80 -5.50 -13.62
CA PHE A 11 4.38 -5.69 -12.25
C PHE A 11 5.46 -6.36 -11.40
N ILE A 12 6.05 -7.47 -11.87
CA ILE A 12 7.14 -8.16 -11.17
C ILE A 12 8.32 -7.21 -10.94
N ALA A 13 8.74 -6.48 -11.98
CA ALA A 13 9.82 -5.51 -11.87
C ALA A 13 9.51 -4.42 -10.83
N MET A 14 8.30 -3.86 -10.86
CA MET A 14 7.85 -2.87 -9.88
C MET A 14 7.86 -3.45 -8.45
N THR A 15 7.35 -4.66 -8.24
CA THR A 15 7.35 -5.32 -6.93
C THR A 15 8.76 -5.56 -6.42
N CYS A 16 9.70 -5.99 -7.28
CA CYS A 16 11.10 -6.16 -6.91
C CYS A 16 11.76 -4.84 -6.47
N VAL A 17 11.53 -3.76 -7.20
CA VAL A 17 12.04 -2.43 -6.83
C VAL A 17 11.45 -1.96 -5.49
N LEU A 18 10.14 -2.15 -5.30
CA LEU A 18 9.46 -1.79 -4.05
C LEU A 18 9.87 -2.65 -2.86
N LEU A 19 10.34 -3.88 -3.08
CA LEU A 19 10.89 -4.76 -2.04
C LEU A 19 12.32 -4.42 -1.64
N ALA A 20 13.11 -3.78 -2.51
CA ALA A 20 14.48 -3.41 -2.19
C ALA A 20 14.55 -2.46 -0.99
N ILE A 21 13.60 -1.53 -0.87
CA ILE A 21 13.53 -0.56 0.23
C ILE A 21 13.33 -1.24 1.60
N PRO A 22 12.28 -2.05 1.84
CA PRO A 22 12.09 -2.71 3.12
C PRO A 22 13.18 -3.75 3.41
N LEU A 23 13.77 -4.40 2.40
CA LEU A 23 14.93 -5.27 2.61
C LEU A 23 16.16 -4.50 3.10
N TYR A 24 16.45 -3.35 2.49
CA TYR A 24 17.52 -2.47 2.94
C TYR A 24 17.31 -2.01 4.40
N LEU A 25 16.10 -1.55 4.73
CA LEU A 25 15.77 -1.10 6.09
C LEU A 25 15.87 -2.25 7.11
N LEU A 26 15.42 -3.45 6.74
CA LEU A 26 15.56 -4.64 7.57
C LEU A 26 17.04 -4.96 7.85
N ILE A 27 17.88 -4.95 6.81
CA ILE A 27 19.32 -5.23 6.92
C ILE A 27 20.01 -4.19 7.80
N VAL A 28 19.77 -2.90 7.56
CA VAL A 28 20.36 -1.81 8.36
C VAL A 28 19.90 -1.90 9.82
N GLY A 29 18.61 -2.15 10.06
CA GLY A 29 18.06 -2.33 11.40
C GLY A 29 18.72 -3.48 12.17
N ILE A 30 18.96 -4.62 11.50
CA ILE A 30 19.63 -5.78 12.10
C ILE A 30 21.10 -5.51 12.38
N ILE A 31 21.85 -4.97 11.40
CA ILE A 31 23.30 -4.76 11.53
C ILE A 31 23.62 -3.71 12.60
N LYS A 32 22.72 -2.73 12.81
CA LYS A 32 22.94 -1.58 13.71
C LYS A 32 22.04 -1.62 14.95
N LEU A 33 21.61 -2.80 15.36
CA LEU A 33 20.64 -2.99 16.45
C LEU A 33 21.10 -2.38 17.79
N ASP A 34 22.40 -2.47 18.10
CA ASP A 34 22.99 -1.93 19.34
C ASP A 34 23.69 -0.57 19.16
N SER A 35 23.63 0.01 17.96
CA SER A 35 24.47 1.17 17.58
C SER A 35 23.84 2.54 17.88
N CYS A 36 22.79 2.60 18.71
CA CYS A 36 22.10 3.85 19.04
C CYS A 36 21.78 3.90 20.54
N SER A 37 22.62 4.60 21.31
CA SER A 37 22.44 4.76 22.76
C SER A 37 21.38 5.81 23.11
N ALA A 38 21.00 6.67 22.16
CA ALA A 38 19.95 7.65 22.36
C ALA A 38 18.56 7.01 22.46
N ASP A 39 18.26 6.02 21.62
CA ASP A 39 16.99 5.29 21.67
C ASP A 39 17.06 3.92 20.97
N SER A 40 17.08 2.85 21.76
CA SER A 40 17.09 1.47 21.27
C SER A 40 15.80 1.06 20.55
N ARG A 41 14.73 1.88 20.61
CA ARG A 41 13.45 1.59 19.95
C ARG A 41 13.50 1.83 18.44
N ILE A 42 14.41 2.68 17.95
CA ILE A 42 14.52 3.01 16.51
C ILE A 42 14.90 1.79 15.66
N PRO A 43 15.97 1.03 15.95
CA PRO A 43 16.30 -0.18 15.21
C PRO A 43 15.20 -1.24 15.28
N ILE A 44 14.63 -1.47 16.47
CA ILE A 44 13.53 -2.43 16.67
C ILE A 44 12.31 -2.05 15.82
N TRP A 45 11.92 -0.77 15.86
CA TRP A 45 10.84 -0.24 15.05
C TRP A 45 11.10 -0.42 13.55
N MET A 46 12.33 -0.16 13.09
CA MET A 46 12.71 -0.31 11.68
C MET A 46 12.57 -1.76 11.21
N ILE A 47 13.01 -2.72 12.04
CA ILE A 47 12.87 -4.16 11.76
C ILE A 47 11.39 -4.56 11.68
N CYS A 48 10.60 -4.20 12.70
CA CYS A 48 9.17 -4.51 12.75
C CYS A 48 8.42 -3.93 11.55
N THR A 49 8.66 -2.66 11.22
CA THR A 49 8.00 -1.97 10.09
C THR A 49 8.39 -2.63 8.76
N SER A 50 9.67 -2.95 8.58
CA SER A 50 10.16 -3.61 7.36
C SER A 50 9.55 -5.00 7.18
N ALA A 51 9.43 -5.78 8.26
CA ALA A 51 8.78 -7.09 8.23
C ALA A 51 7.30 -6.97 7.82
N ILE A 52 6.56 -6.02 8.39
CA ILE A 52 5.16 -5.76 8.02
C ILE A 52 5.05 -5.38 6.53
N MET A 53 5.94 -4.51 6.04
CA MET A 53 5.96 -4.13 4.62
C MET A 53 6.22 -5.33 3.69
N ILE A 54 7.15 -6.22 4.05
CA ILE A 54 7.44 -7.43 3.26
C ILE A 54 6.21 -8.34 3.24
N ILE A 55 5.56 -8.57 4.38
CA ILE A 55 4.35 -9.39 4.48
C ILE A 55 3.22 -8.78 3.65
N GLU A 56 3.02 -7.47 3.70
CA GLU A 56 2.03 -6.77 2.87
C GLU A 56 2.30 -6.98 1.37
N ARG A 57 3.55 -6.84 0.92
CA ARG A 57 3.93 -7.08 -0.48
C ARG A 57 3.68 -8.53 -0.91
N MET A 58 3.95 -9.50 -0.04
CA MET A 58 3.65 -10.91 -0.32
C MET A 58 2.14 -11.14 -0.47
N MET A 59 1.31 -10.58 0.42
CA MET A 59 -0.14 -10.71 0.33
C MET A 59 -0.72 -10.05 -0.93
N GLU A 60 -0.21 -8.88 -1.33
CA GLU A 60 -0.63 -8.20 -2.56
C GLU A 60 -0.25 -9.02 -3.81
N SER A 61 0.97 -9.58 -3.83
CA SER A 61 1.41 -10.49 -4.89
C SER A 61 0.50 -11.73 -5.00
N MET A 62 0.14 -12.34 -3.87
CA MET A 62 -0.80 -13.46 -3.83
C MET A 62 -2.18 -13.06 -4.35
N ASN A 63 -2.71 -11.91 -3.93
CA ASN A 63 -4.00 -11.38 -4.40
C ASN A 63 -4.01 -11.21 -5.92
N GLN A 64 -2.94 -10.65 -6.50
CA GLN A 64 -2.84 -10.51 -7.94
C GLN A 64 -2.64 -11.83 -8.67
N ALA A 65 -1.84 -12.75 -8.13
CA ALA A 65 -1.65 -14.07 -8.72
C ALA A 65 -2.96 -14.86 -8.79
N MET A 66 -3.81 -14.78 -7.76
CA MET A 66 -5.15 -15.37 -7.77
C MET A 66 -6.06 -14.70 -8.81
N ASP A 67 -6.01 -13.37 -8.91
CA ASP A 67 -6.79 -12.61 -9.88
C ASP A 67 -6.40 -12.97 -11.33
N LEU A 68 -5.10 -13.06 -11.60
CA LEU A 68 -4.57 -13.48 -12.90
C LEU A 68 -4.97 -14.92 -13.23
N LYS A 69 -4.90 -15.85 -12.26
CA LYS A 69 -5.37 -17.23 -12.46
C LYS A 69 -6.86 -17.28 -12.79
N PHE A 70 -7.68 -16.49 -12.11
CA PHE A 70 -9.11 -16.42 -12.40
C PHE A 70 -9.38 -15.89 -13.81
N VAL A 71 -8.74 -14.78 -14.21
CA VAL A 71 -8.92 -14.18 -15.54
C VAL A 71 -8.39 -15.09 -16.66
N ASN A 72 -7.34 -15.86 -16.39
CA ASN A 72 -6.80 -16.82 -17.36
C ASN A 72 -7.72 -18.02 -17.57
N ASN A 73 -8.30 -18.55 -16.48
CA ASN A 73 -9.21 -19.69 -16.55
C ASN A 73 -10.62 -19.29 -17.02
N ASN A 74 -11.06 -18.07 -16.71
CA ASN A 74 -12.38 -17.52 -17.04
C ASN A 74 -12.20 -16.18 -17.79
N PRO A 75 -12.04 -16.19 -19.13
CA PRO A 75 -11.88 -14.96 -19.89
C PRO A 75 -13.10 -14.06 -19.75
N ARG A 76 -12.86 -12.74 -19.68
CA ARG A 76 -13.93 -11.75 -19.54
C ARG A 76 -14.85 -11.78 -20.76
N PRO A 77 -16.19 -11.93 -20.60
CA PRO A 77 -17.13 -11.92 -21.70
C PRO A 77 -17.29 -10.52 -22.32
N GLU A 78 -17.85 -10.44 -23.53
CA GLU A 78 -18.11 -9.17 -24.21
C GLU A 78 -19.17 -8.32 -23.51
N ILE A 79 -19.08 -7.00 -23.69
CA ILE A 79 -19.97 -6.00 -23.05
C ILE A 79 -21.43 -6.14 -23.52
N THR A 80 -21.62 -6.65 -24.74
CA THR A 80 -22.93 -6.94 -25.36
C THR A 80 -23.72 -7.97 -24.54
N GLU A 81 -23.05 -8.87 -23.82
CA GLU A 81 -23.67 -9.94 -23.03
C GLU A 81 -23.78 -9.57 -21.54
N ARG A 82 -24.53 -8.50 -21.22
CA ARG A 82 -24.65 -7.97 -19.83
C ARG A 82 -24.96 -9.03 -18.76
N ARG A 83 -25.75 -10.05 -19.08
CA ARG A 83 -26.10 -11.12 -18.12
C ARG A 83 -24.88 -11.96 -17.74
N LYS A 84 -24.12 -12.44 -18.74
CA LYS A 84 -22.91 -13.23 -18.52
C LYS A 84 -21.80 -12.41 -17.89
N LEU A 85 -21.69 -11.12 -18.24
CA LEU A 85 -20.76 -10.20 -17.59
C LEU A 85 -21.06 -10.07 -16.08
N LYS A 86 -22.34 -9.90 -15.72
CA LYS A 86 -22.77 -9.81 -14.32
C LYS A 86 -22.51 -11.12 -13.56
N GLU A 87 -22.73 -12.26 -14.19
CA GLU A 87 -22.44 -13.58 -13.61
C GLU A 87 -20.92 -13.74 -13.36
N TRP A 88 -20.09 -13.43 -14.37
CA TRP A 88 -18.64 -13.45 -14.26
C TRP A 88 -18.09 -12.52 -13.17
N GLU A 89 -18.63 -11.30 -13.04
CA GLU A 89 -18.26 -10.37 -11.96
C GLU A 89 -18.60 -10.93 -10.57
N ASN A 90 -19.75 -11.59 -10.46
CA ASN A 90 -20.19 -12.20 -9.20
C ASN A 90 -19.30 -13.39 -8.81
N GLU A 91 -18.89 -14.20 -9.79
CA GLU A 91 -17.93 -15.29 -9.58
C GLU A 91 -16.55 -14.78 -9.18
N ARG A 92 -16.07 -13.72 -9.84
CA ARG A 92 -14.82 -13.06 -9.47
C ARG A 92 -14.85 -12.56 -8.03
N TYR A 93 -15.96 -11.94 -7.63
CA TYR A 93 -16.15 -11.46 -6.26
C TYR A 93 -16.18 -12.61 -5.24
N LYS A 94 -16.88 -13.71 -5.55
CA LYS A 94 -16.92 -14.92 -4.70
C LYS A 94 -15.57 -15.62 -4.58
N ASN A 95 -14.78 -15.64 -5.65
CA ASN A 95 -13.44 -16.22 -5.65
C ASN A 95 -12.44 -15.36 -4.85
N ARG A 96 -12.74 -14.08 -4.63
CA ARG A 96 -11.89 -13.18 -3.86
C ARG A 96 -12.00 -13.53 -2.37
N SER A 97 -10.88 -13.98 -1.79
CA SER A 97 -10.82 -14.25 -0.35
C SER A 97 -11.00 -12.98 0.46
N THR A 98 -12.14 -12.87 1.17
CA THR A 98 -12.41 -11.79 2.12
C THR A 98 -11.30 -11.66 3.16
N MET A 99 -10.73 -12.79 3.60
CA MET A 99 -9.66 -12.82 4.60
C MET A 99 -8.39 -12.13 4.09
N LEU A 100 -7.98 -12.40 2.84
CA LEU A 100 -6.79 -11.76 2.26
C LEU A 100 -7.00 -10.25 2.10
N PHE A 101 -8.18 -9.82 1.69
CA PHE A 101 -8.51 -8.39 1.61
C PHE A 101 -8.46 -7.71 2.99
N ALA A 102 -9.02 -8.37 4.01
CA ALA A 102 -8.98 -7.87 5.39
C ALA A 102 -7.54 -7.76 5.92
N MET A 103 -6.70 -8.76 5.68
CA MET A 103 -5.29 -8.75 6.11
C MET A 103 -4.46 -7.67 5.40
N ILE A 104 -4.67 -7.46 4.11
CA ILE A 104 -4.05 -6.36 3.35
C ILE A 104 -4.52 -5.01 3.91
N SER A 105 -5.83 -4.86 4.19
CA SER A 105 -6.35 -3.63 4.79
C SER A 105 -5.75 -3.37 6.17
N LEU A 106 -5.65 -4.40 7.01
CA LEU A 106 -5.10 -4.30 8.36
C LEU A 106 -3.61 -3.94 8.33
N SER A 107 -2.83 -4.58 7.47
CA SER A 107 -1.41 -4.28 7.31
C SER A 107 -1.17 -2.85 6.83
N ARG A 108 -2.00 -2.31 5.93
CA ARG A 108 -1.90 -0.89 5.52
C ARG A 108 -2.14 0.08 6.67
N VAL A 109 -3.12 -0.19 7.52
CA VAL A 109 -3.35 0.61 8.74
C VAL A 109 -2.16 0.47 9.69
N ALA A 110 -1.62 -0.74 9.88
CA ALA A 110 -0.46 -0.97 10.72
C ALA A 110 0.79 -0.21 10.20
N ILE A 111 1.03 -0.19 8.89
CA ILE A 111 2.13 0.58 8.28
C ILE A 111 1.94 2.08 8.49
N PHE A 112 0.70 2.58 8.37
CA PHE A 112 0.41 3.99 8.65
C PHE A 112 0.71 4.34 10.12
N VAL A 113 0.18 3.55 11.07
CA VAL A 113 0.40 3.77 12.51
C VAL A 113 1.89 3.68 12.86
N THR A 114 2.59 2.66 12.36
CA THR A 114 4.04 2.51 12.61
C THR A 114 4.82 3.67 11.99
N THR A 115 4.43 4.23 10.85
CA THR A 115 5.10 5.41 10.27
C THR A 115 4.98 6.63 11.18
N ILE A 116 3.82 6.87 11.78
CA ILE A 116 3.63 7.98 12.74
C ILE A 116 4.50 7.76 13.99
N VAL A 117 4.49 6.55 14.53
CA VAL A 117 5.30 6.18 15.71
C VAL A 117 6.81 6.33 15.41
N GLY A 118 7.27 5.84 14.27
CA GLY A 118 8.66 5.98 13.84
C GLY A 118 9.09 7.41 13.62
N SER A 119 8.21 8.23 13.04
CA SER A 119 8.45 9.66 12.90
C SER A 119 8.66 10.31 14.26
N ALA A 120 7.80 10.02 15.25
CA ALA A 120 7.95 10.53 16.60
C ALA A 120 9.29 10.12 17.25
N PHE A 121 9.71 8.86 17.10
CA PHE A 121 11.01 8.39 17.61
C PHE A 121 12.19 9.11 16.93
N VAL A 122 12.18 9.20 15.61
CA VAL A 122 13.28 9.80 14.84
C VAL A 122 13.40 11.31 15.10
N PHE A 123 12.29 12.04 15.19
CA PHE A 123 12.30 13.46 15.51
C PHE A 123 12.68 13.72 16.97
N SER A 124 12.23 12.88 17.91
CA SER A 124 12.63 12.97 19.32
C SER A 124 14.14 12.77 19.50
N ALA A 125 14.77 11.92 18.68
CA ALA A 125 16.20 11.62 18.76
C ALA A 125 17.09 12.65 18.03
N TYR A 126 16.52 13.66 17.38
CA TYR A 126 17.29 14.62 16.56
C TYR A 126 18.35 15.40 17.36
N SER A 127 18.04 15.81 18.58
CA SER A 127 18.97 16.56 19.45
C SER A 127 20.19 15.72 19.87
N ASN A 128 20.02 14.41 20.03
CA ASN A 128 21.05 13.47 20.46
C ASN A 128 21.54 12.57 19.32
N ARG A 129 21.38 13.01 18.06
CA ARG A 129 21.72 12.20 16.88
C ARG A 129 23.19 11.74 16.82
N SER A 130 24.11 12.47 17.46
CA SER A 130 25.54 12.12 17.52
C SER A 130 25.83 10.84 18.29
N GLN A 131 24.86 10.37 19.08
CA GLN A 131 24.93 9.12 19.85
C GLN A 131 24.45 7.89 19.06
N CYS A 132 24.03 8.07 17.81
CA CYS A 132 23.57 6.99 16.95
C CYS A 132 24.41 6.92 15.67
N ASP A 133 24.58 5.72 15.15
CA ASP A 133 25.23 5.52 13.85
C ASP A 133 24.50 6.32 12.77
N GLY A 134 25.26 7.13 12.03
CA GLY A 134 24.71 8.00 11.00
C GLY A 134 23.91 7.23 9.95
N LEU A 135 24.34 6.02 9.57
CA LEU A 135 23.64 5.23 8.57
C LEU A 135 22.24 4.82 9.03
N LEU A 136 22.09 4.41 10.29
CA LEU A 136 20.81 4.02 10.88
C LEU A 136 19.90 5.23 11.03
N TYR A 137 20.42 6.33 11.58
CA TYR A 137 19.61 7.53 11.79
C TYR A 137 19.13 8.15 10.47
N TRP A 138 20.02 8.34 9.50
CA TRP A 138 19.67 8.96 8.22
C TRP A 138 18.73 8.10 7.38
N SER A 139 18.90 6.77 7.39
CA SER A 139 17.97 5.87 6.69
C SER A 139 16.57 5.91 7.30
N ALA A 140 16.45 5.89 8.63
CA ALA A 140 15.17 6.06 9.33
C ALA A 140 14.53 7.41 9.00
N PHE A 141 15.32 8.49 9.07
CA PHE A 141 14.87 9.85 8.83
C PHE A 141 14.34 10.04 7.41
N VAL A 142 15.11 9.63 6.40
CA VAL A 142 14.70 9.71 5.00
C VAL A 142 13.44 8.89 4.75
N PHE A 143 13.39 7.66 5.28
CA PHE A 143 12.21 6.81 5.14
C PHE A 143 10.95 7.43 5.75
N CYS A 144 11.03 8.00 6.96
CA CYS A 144 9.90 8.67 7.61
C CYS A 144 9.40 9.87 6.80
N ILE A 145 10.30 10.76 6.35
CA ILE A 145 9.94 11.93 5.56
C ILE A 145 9.28 11.53 4.24
N VAL A 146 9.90 10.61 3.49
CA VAL A 146 9.37 10.15 2.20
C VAL A 146 8.01 9.49 2.39
N SER A 147 7.85 8.65 3.42
CA SER A 147 6.58 7.99 3.71
C SER A 147 5.48 8.98 4.10
N LEU A 148 5.79 9.98 4.93
CA LEU A 148 4.82 11.03 5.28
C LEU A 148 4.37 11.83 4.05
N VAL A 149 5.30 12.22 3.17
CA VAL A 149 4.97 12.91 1.92
C VAL A 149 4.07 12.06 1.05
N ILE A 150 4.38 10.77 0.87
CA ILE A 150 3.56 9.84 0.09
C ILE A 150 2.16 9.70 0.70
N PHE A 151 2.04 9.59 2.03
CA PHE A 151 0.74 9.51 2.69
C PHE A 151 -0.08 10.78 2.56
N LEU A 152 0.55 11.96 2.65
CA LEU A 152 -0.13 13.23 2.41
C LEU A 152 -0.64 13.35 0.97
N LEU A 153 0.20 13.03 -0.02
CA LEU A 153 -0.20 13.03 -1.43
C LEU A 153 -1.33 12.03 -1.69
N GLY A 154 -1.22 10.80 -1.15
CA GLY A 154 -2.27 9.79 -1.25
C GLY A 154 -3.58 10.22 -0.61
N GLY A 155 -3.51 10.84 0.58
CA GLY A 155 -4.66 11.41 1.27
C GLY A 155 -5.36 12.51 0.49
N VAL A 156 -4.59 13.42 -0.13
CA VAL A 156 -5.13 14.51 -0.97
C VAL A 156 -5.84 13.94 -2.20
N VAL A 157 -5.26 12.95 -2.87
CA VAL A 157 -5.89 12.31 -4.03
C VAL A 157 -7.19 11.62 -3.64
N ILE A 158 -7.19 10.80 -2.59
CA ILE A 158 -8.39 10.07 -2.14
C ILE A 158 -9.48 11.05 -1.66
N GLY A 159 -9.10 12.05 -0.85
CA GLY A 159 -10.01 13.09 -0.38
C GLY A 159 -10.60 13.91 -1.52
N GLY A 160 -9.78 14.32 -2.49
CA GLY A 160 -10.22 15.03 -3.69
C GLY A 160 -11.22 14.22 -4.51
N MET A 161 -10.94 12.93 -4.73
CA MET A 161 -11.86 12.02 -5.43
C MET A 161 -13.20 11.89 -4.69
N PHE A 162 -13.18 11.79 -3.36
CA PHE A 162 -14.40 11.72 -2.55
C PHE A 162 -15.23 13.01 -2.65
N CYS A 163 -14.58 14.18 -2.59
CA CYS A 163 -15.23 15.49 -2.78
C CYS A 163 -15.90 15.60 -4.16
N ILE A 164 -15.22 15.16 -5.23
CA ILE A 164 -15.77 15.16 -6.59
C ILE A 164 -17.01 14.26 -6.66
N MET A 165 -16.97 13.04 -6.10
CA MET A 165 -18.12 12.14 -6.08
C MET A 165 -19.32 12.74 -5.35
N LEU A 166 -19.11 13.42 -4.22
CA LEU A 166 -20.18 14.11 -3.49
C LEU A 166 -20.80 15.25 -4.31
N ILE A 167 -19.98 16.03 -5.03
CA ILE A 167 -20.46 17.13 -5.89
C ILE A 167 -21.28 16.59 -7.07
N VAL A 168 -20.79 15.55 -7.74
CA VAL A 168 -21.49 14.90 -8.86
C VAL A 168 -22.80 14.26 -8.39
N GLY A 169 -22.77 13.55 -7.25
CA GLY A 169 -23.97 12.97 -6.64
C GLY A 169 -25.02 14.03 -6.29
N LYS A 170 -24.59 15.17 -5.74
CA LYS A 170 -25.48 16.31 -5.44
C LYS A 170 -26.05 16.95 -6.71
N ARG A 171 -25.28 17.01 -7.80
CA ARG A 171 -25.73 17.54 -9.11
C ARG A 171 -26.78 16.62 -9.74
N ASN A 172 -26.53 15.31 -9.79
CA ASN A 172 -27.49 14.34 -10.34
C ASN A 172 -28.82 14.34 -9.58
N ASN A 173 -28.77 14.46 -8.24
CA ASN A 173 -29.99 14.51 -7.43
C ASN A 173 -30.81 15.81 -7.66
N LYS A 174 -30.16 16.92 -8.04
CA LYS A 174 -30.85 18.15 -8.45
C LYS A 174 -31.52 18.00 -9.82
N VAL A 175 -30.83 17.41 -10.80
CA VAL A 175 -31.38 17.19 -12.16
C VAL A 175 -32.59 16.26 -12.14
N VAL A 176 -32.52 15.14 -11.42
CA VAL A 176 -33.65 14.21 -11.24
C VAL A 176 -34.86 14.87 -10.56
N ARG A 177 -34.65 15.94 -9.79
CA ARG A 177 -35.72 16.68 -9.12
C ARG A 177 -36.35 17.77 -9.99
N SER A 178 -35.62 18.30 -10.99
CA SER A 178 -36.18 19.24 -11.97
C SER A 178 -36.98 18.54 -13.07
N GLU A 179 -36.64 17.30 -13.40
CA GLU A 179 -37.35 16.51 -14.44
C GLU A 179 -38.68 15.92 -13.95
N ARG A 180 -38.90 15.90 -12.63
CA ARG A 180 -40.13 15.42 -11.97
C ARG A 180 -41.15 16.53 -11.68
N ARG A 181 -40.88 17.76 -12.08
CA ARG A 181 -41.68 18.95 -11.78
C ARG A 181 -42.11 19.63 -13.06
#